data_AF-A0A9N9WSL4-F1
#
_entry.id   AF-A0A9N9WSL4-F1
#
_cell.length_a   1.000
_cell.length_b   1.000
_cell.length_c   1.000
_cell.angle_alpha   90.00
_cell.angle_beta   90.00
_cell.angle_gamma   90.00
#
_symmetry.space_group_name_H-M   'P 1'
#
loop_
_entity.id
_entity.type
_entity.pdbx_description
1 polymer ?
#
loop_
_entity_poly.entity_id
_entity_poly.type
_entity_poly.pdbx_seq_one_letter_code
_entity_poly.pdbx_strand_id
1 'polypeptide(L)'
;MIKKLSFTLAIFSTYLAFRWYWIGRKYNNSRSLKNRRVLFFGPSSTIGLELVKELSSRQAELVIASSSPEISEEILQNSFFESNVSVHLIDFSRLHSINEFCEKLIKEGKPIDIFIGSAEIYNQPPELTEDQVDITFQINYLSHYLAILKLSQLIKRSRHGRVIFISSGCHKLVDRVPKKEFHQLYKDTQELRKQAYAYSKLCLVLFAWKLSNLISSPNLTVSCVDPGKFSDNLIHQVILKSPSEAIQGILFAILSDKRPPFYIEDIKESFNYNKLGIKASELSKCLVDILDIQNLDRIKYKSNYILEENIGNELWINIGDAVTPIDCYVEEFLKNMLTNETSKCYIDTKSSGTISFTMRLKRIEFGGYYFEQKASTMYELAKHYKDNGVKMFKDYPLFAHNYFNLAAKCLLSFHAFDDIEDVLNDCELKKKDFEELLQNIYSNISACLIKQNRYDEIITILDYTKKQEKPSDKAIFRLATAYLHTNNYDEALKTITRVDYKGNKELMHLMNTIQQNRNEGKDKDSQMAKKMLFG
;
A
#
# COMPACT_ATOMS: atom_id res chain seq x y z
N MET A 1 33.05 55.44 4.61
CA MET A 1 33.55 54.10 4.25
C MET A 1 33.26 53.06 5.34
N ILE A 2 33.71 53.29 6.58
CA ILE A 2 33.53 52.36 7.72
C ILE A 2 32.05 52.00 8.01
N LYS A 3 31.12 52.97 7.98
CA LYS A 3 29.68 52.71 8.17
C LYS A 3 29.06 51.82 7.07
N LYS A 4 29.51 51.96 5.82
CA LYS A 4 29.04 51.10 4.71
C LYS A 4 29.57 49.67 4.86
N LEU A 5 30.84 49.52 5.25
CA LEU A 5 31.47 48.23 5.50
C LEU A 5 30.83 47.48 6.69
N SER A 6 30.53 48.20 7.77
CA SER A 6 29.82 47.66 8.94
C SER A 6 28.40 47.21 8.60
N PHE A 7 27.69 47.96 7.76
CA PHE A 7 26.34 47.59 7.31
C PHE A 7 26.34 46.35 6.40
N THR A 8 27.29 46.24 5.46
CA THR A 8 27.42 45.03 4.63
C THR A 8 27.83 43.80 5.44
N LEU A 9 28.73 43.95 6.41
CA LEU A 9 29.10 42.87 7.33
C LEU A 9 27.89 42.40 8.16
N ALA A 10 27.06 43.33 8.64
CA ALA A 10 25.84 43.00 9.40
C ALA A 10 24.81 42.25 8.54
N ILE A 11 24.61 42.66 7.27
CA ILE A 11 23.74 41.94 6.34
C ILE A 11 24.27 40.53 6.08
N PHE A 12 25.58 40.41 5.82
CA PHE A 12 26.20 39.11 5.55
C PHE A 12 26.16 38.17 6.76
N SER A 13 26.41 38.67 7.97
CA SER A 13 26.30 37.88 9.20
C SER A 13 24.86 37.45 9.48
N THR A 14 23.89 38.35 9.24
CA THR A 14 22.46 38.04 9.39
C THR A 14 22.02 36.97 8.38
N TYR A 15 22.49 37.08 7.14
CA TYR A 15 22.27 36.08 6.09
C TYR A 15 22.88 34.72 6.46
N LEU A 16 24.13 34.68 6.94
CA LEU A 16 24.77 33.44 7.39
C LEU A 16 24.04 32.82 8.58
N ALA A 17 23.61 33.62 9.56
CA ALA A 17 22.84 33.15 10.69
C ALA A 17 21.47 32.60 10.26
N PHE A 18 20.78 33.29 9.34
CA PHE A 18 19.53 32.82 8.75
C PHE A 18 19.74 31.49 8.00
N ARG A 19 20.72 31.40 7.11
CA ARG A 19 21.05 30.15 6.42
C ARG A 19 21.38 29.02 7.37
N TRP A 20 22.20 29.30 8.38
CA TRP A 20 22.57 28.31 9.39
C TRP A 20 21.35 27.79 10.15
N TYR A 21 20.41 28.68 10.51
CA TYR A 21 19.14 28.31 11.15
C TYR A 21 18.25 27.44 10.26
N TRP A 22 18.12 27.76 8.96
CA TRP A 22 17.21 27.05 8.05
C TRP A 22 17.79 25.76 7.45
N ILE A 23 19.11 25.70 7.24
CA ILE A 23 19.77 24.56 6.58
C ILE A 23 20.30 23.57 7.60
N GLY A 24 20.67 24.05 8.79
CA GLY A 24 21.28 23.25 9.84
C GLY A 24 22.79 23.11 9.70
N ARG A 25 23.39 22.36 10.62
CA ARG A 25 24.83 22.06 10.63
C ARG A 25 25.15 20.93 9.65
N LYS A 26 26.28 21.04 8.95
CA LYS A 26 26.88 19.92 8.23
C LYS A 26 27.22 18.80 9.22
N TYR A 27 26.81 17.59 8.91
CA TYR A 27 27.09 16.41 9.72
C TYR A 27 28.44 15.83 9.31
N ASN A 28 29.50 16.30 9.97
CA ASN A 28 30.86 15.85 9.70
C ASN A 28 31.13 14.53 10.42
N ASN A 29 30.94 13.42 9.71
CA ASN A 29 31.27 12.07 10.18
C ASN A 29 32.07 11.32 9.11
N SER A 30 33.28 10.90 9.47
CA SER A 30 34.24 10.19 8.60
C SER A 30 34.16 8.66 8.71
N ARG A 31 33.10 8.13 9.32
CA ARG A 31 32.89 6.68 9.47
C ARG A 31 32.88 5.99 8.11
N SER A 32 33.71 4.96 7.99
CA SER A 32 33.73 4.07 6.82
C SER A 32 32.48 3.17 6.79
N LEU A 33 32.01 2.88 5.58
CA LEU A 33 30.95 1.92 5.27
C LEU A 33 31.52 0.65 4.63
N LYS A 34 32.82 0.38 4.79
CA LYS A 34 33.45 -0.85 4.32
C LYS A 34 32.71 -2.07 4.86
N ASN A 35 32.45 -3.04 3.97
CA ASN A 35 31.66 -4.25 4.23
C ASN A 35 30.20 -3.99 4.64
N ARG A 36 29.66 -2.80 4.35
CA ARG A 36 28.24 -2.48 4.52
C ARG A 36 27.57 -2.50 3.16
N ARG A 37 26.57 -3.35 2.99
CA ARG A 37 25.78 -3.43 1.76
C ARG A 37 24.64 -2.43 1.81
N VAL A 38 24.63 -1.49 0.86
CA VAL A 38 23.62 -0.44 0.74
C VAL A 38 22.77 -0.68 -0.50
N LEU A 39 21.46 -0.87 -0.30
CA LEU A 39 20.49 -0.85 -1.38
C LEU A 39 19.95 0.58 -1.53
N PHE A 40 20.29 1.24 -2.63
CA PHE A 40 19.71 2.53 -3.00
C PHE A 40 18.59 2.32 -4.01
N PHE A 41 17.36 2.44 -3.53
CA PHE A 41 16.13 2.20 -4.27
C PHE A 41 15.57 3.50 -4.87
N GLY A 42 15.87 3.72 -6.15
CA GLY A 42 15.40 4.83 -6.98
C GLY A 42 16.13 6.15 -6.76
N PRO A 43 17.42 6.28 -7.13
CA PRO A 43 18.09 7.58 -7.15
C PRO A 43 17.50 8.43 -8.30
N SER A 44 16.46 9.21 -8.01
CA SER A 44 15.67 9.93 -9.02
C SER A 44 16.10 11.39 -9.25
N SER A 45 17.18 11.85 -8.61
CA SER A 45 17.57 13.26 -8.60
C SER A 45 19.07 13.47 -8.41
N THR A 46 19.50 14.72 -8.55
CA THR A 46 20.87 15.18 -8.26
C THR A 46 21.31 14.94 -6.81
N ILE A 47 20.37 14.87 -5.85
CA ILE A 47 20.65 14.37 -4.49
C ILE A 47 21.07 12.91 -4.50
N GLY A 48 20.43 12.10 -5.35
CA GLY A 48 20.74 10.69 -5.49
C GLY A 48 22.19 10.48 -5.93
N LEU A 49 22.62 11.17 -6.98
CA LEU A 49 24.00 11.11 -7.46
C LEU A 49 25.01 11.56 -6.40
N GLU A 50 24.74 12.67 -5.70
CA GLU A 50 25.61 13.16 -4.63
C GLU A 50 25.71 12.15 -3.48
N LEU A 51 24.61 11.51 -3.12
CA LEU A 51 24.60 10.48 -2.09
C LEU A 51 25.35 9.22 -2.54
N VAL A 52 25.21 8.78 -3.79
CA VAL A 52 26.00 7.65 -4.33
C VAL A 52 27.50 7.97 -4.24
N LYS A 53 27.92 9.20 -4.59
CA LYS A 53 29.32 9.66 -4.47
C LYS A 53 29.81 9.58 -3.02
N GLU A 54 29.05 10.12 -2.09
CA GLU A 54 29.43 10.13 -0.68
C GLU A 54 29.51 8.72 -0.08
N LEU A 55 28.59 7.81 -0.44
CA LEU A 55 28.58 6.43 0.04
C LEU A 55 29.71 5.60 -0.57
N SER A 56 29.99 5.78 -1.86
CA SER A 56 31.10 5.10 -2.53
C SER A 56 32.46 5.55 -2.00
N SER A 57 32.64 6.84 -1.73
CA SER A 57 33.85 7.36 -1.06
C SER A 57 34.10 6.74 0.32
N ARG A 58 33.06 6.15 0.93
CA ARG A 58 33.12 5.43 2.21
C ARG A 58 33.27 3.92 2.06
N GLN A 59 33.49 3.43 0.85
CA GLN A 59 33.71 2.01 0.52
C GLN A 59 32.51 1.10 0.79
N ALA A 60 31.29 1.65 0.69
CA ALA A 60 30.07 0.85 0.74
C ALA A 60 29.97 -0.11 -0.47
N GLU A 61 29.42 -1.31 -0.28
CA GLU A 61 28.94 -2.14 -1.39
C GLU A 61 27.58 -1.61 -1.83
N LEU A 62 27.52 -0.93 -2.98
CA LEU A 62 26.32 -0.26 -3.47
C LEU A 62 25.57 -1.15 -4.46
N VAL A 63 24.30 -1.40 -4.15
CA VAL A 63 23.33 -1.99 -5.07
C VAL A 63 22.31 -0.91 -5.40
N ILE A 64 22.26 -0.49 -6.66
CA ILE A 64 21.45 0.63 -7.12
C ILE A 64 20.32 0.10 -7.98
N ALA A 65 19.10 0.41 -7.57
CA ALA A 65 17.87 0.15 -8.32
C ALA A 65 17.43 1.46 -8.96
N SER A 66 17.54 1.61 -10.28
CA SER A 66 17.25 2.86 -11.00
C SER A 66 16.23 2.64 -12.11
N SER A 67 15.37 3.63 -12.34
CA SER A 67 14.47 3.66 -13.51
C SER A 67 15.02 4.48 -14.68
N SER A 68 16.13 5.21 -14.49
CA SER A 68 16.78 6.01 -15.52
C SER A 68 18.05 5.32 -16.03
N PRO A 69 18.09 4.93 -17.31
CA PRO A 69 19.31 4.49 -17.98
C PRO A 69 20.42 5.54 -17.92
N GLU A 70 20.08 6.82 -18.05
CA GLU A 70 21.04 7.92 -18.08
C GLU A 70 21.76 8.08 -16.74
N ILE A 71 21.02 8.09 -15.63
CA ILE A 71 21.60 8.11 -14.27
C ILE A 71 22.44 6.85 -14.04
N SER A 72 21.99 5.70 -14.56
CA SER A 72 22.70 4.43 -14.43
C SER A 72 24.05 4.46 -15.16
N GLU A 73 24.07 5.00 -16.38
CA GLU A 73 25.29 5.20 -17.16
C GLU A 73 26.22 6.22 -16.48
N GLU A 74 25.69 7.34 -15.98
CA GLU A 74 26.50 8.33 -15.26
C GLU A 74 27.17 7.72 -14.02
N ILE A 75 26.45 6.86 -13.28
CA ILE A 75 27.00 6.16 -12.12
C ILE A 75 28.06 5.14 -12.52
N LEU A 76 27.87 4.42 -13.63
CA LEU A 76 28.83 3.40 -14.07
C LEU A 76 30.09 3.99 -14.72
N GLN A 77 29.97 5.15 -15.39
CA GLN A 77 31.06 5.78 -16.13
C GLN A 77 31.93 6.69 -15.26
N ASN A 78 31.42 7.18 -14.13
CA ASN A 78 32.19 8.06 -13.26
C ASN A 78 33.27 7.27 -12.49
N SER A 79 34.54 7.60 -12.77
CA SER A 79 35.73 6.99 -12.17
C SER A 79 35.90 7.21 -10.66
N PHE A 80 35.02 8.01 -10.04
CA PHE A 80 34.98 8.23 -8.59
C PHE A 80 34.44 7.02 -7.80
N PHE A 81 33.77 6.09 -8.46
CA PHE A 81 33.13 4.96 -7.83
C PHE A 81 34.09 3.77 -7.76
N GLU A 82 34.69 3.50 -6.59
CA GLU A 82 35.47 2.29 -6.38
C GLU A 82 34.60 1.04 -6.63
N SER A 83 35.22 -0.03 -7.12
CA SER A 83 34.68 -1.20 -7.85
C SER A 83 33.51 -2.03 -7.28
N ASN A 84 32.82 -1.57 -6.22
CA ASN A 84 31.71 -2.28 -5.59
C ASN A 84 30.36 -1.58 -5.80
N VAL A 85 30.06 -1.16 -7.03
CA VAL A 85 28.75 -0.62 -7.42
C VAL A 85 28.10 -1.52 -8.47
N SER A 86 26.89 -2.01 -8.19
CA SER A 86 26.06 -2.71 -9.17
C SER A 86 24.78 -1.93 -9.43
N VAL A 87 24.43 -1.74 -10.70
CA VAL A 87 23.22 -1.03 -11.11
C VAL A 87 22.24 -1.99 -11.76
N HIS A 88 20.98 -1.88 -11.37
CA HIS A 88 19.86 -2.69 -11.85
C HIS A 88 18.77 -1.75 -12.35
N LEU A 89 18.41 -1.88 -13.62
CA LEU A 89 17.29 -1.16 -14.18
C LEU A 89 15.97 -1.81 -13.74
N ILE A 90 15.06 -0.99 -13.19
CA ILE A 90 13.77 -1.42 -12.66
C ILE A 90 12.71 -0.40 -13.06
N ASP A 91 11.52 -0.89 -13.36
CA ASP A 91 10.35 -0.05 -13.56
C ASP A 91 9.51 -0.01 -12.27
N PHE A 92 9.55 1.13 -11.57
CA PHE A 92 8.78 1.31 -10.33
C PHE A 92 7.26 1.42 -10.58
N SER A 93 6.83 1.64 -11.83
CA SER A 93 5.41 1.66 -12.21
C SER A 93 4.84 0.25 -12.45
N ARG A 94 5.65 -0.80 -12.23
CA ARG A 94 5.26 -2.21 -12.40
C ARG A 94 5.65 -3.04 -11.19
N LEU A 95 4.68 -3.49 -10.39
CA LEU A 95 4.96 -4.26 -9.17
C LEU A 95 5.67 -5.58 -9.47
N HIS A 96 5.41 -6.17 -10.64
CA HIS A 96 6.12 -7.37 -11.09
C HIS A 96 7.62 -7.12 -11.26
N SER A 97 8.03 -6.00 -11.86
CA SER A 97 9.45 -5.63 -12.04
C SER A 97 10.18 -5.49 -10.70
N ILE A 98 9.51 -4.91 -9.70
CA ILE A 98 10.04 -4.80 -8.34
C ILE A 98 10.18 -6.18 -7.69
N ASN A 99 9.20 -7.06 -7.89
CA ASN A 99 9.24 -8.42 -7.35
C ASN A 99 10.40 -9.23 -7.94
N GLU A 100 10.60 -9.20 -9.26
CA GLU A 100 11.73 -9.88 -9.92
C GLU A 100 13.08 -9.41 -9.37
N PHE A 101 13.24 -8.09 -9.20
CA PHE A 101 14.44 -7.52 -8.59
C PHE A 101 14.64 -8.01 -7.16
N CYS A 102 13.59 -7.99 -6.33
CA CYS A 102 13.68 -8.46 -4.95
C CYS A 102 14.03 -9.96 -4.90
N GLU A 103 13.42 -10.79 -5.75
CA GLU A 103 13.73 -12.21 -5.85
C GLU A 103 15.18 -12.47 -6.26
N LYS A 104 15.75 -11.64 -7.14
CA LYS A 104 17.19 -11.70 -7.47
C LYS A 104 18.05 -11.47 -6.22
N LEU A 105 17.78 -10.42 -5.44
CA LEU A 105 18.54 -10.14 -4.20
C LEU A 105 18.34 -11.22 -3.13
N ILE A 106 17.14 -11.78 -3.03
CA ILE A 106 16.84 -12.90 -2.12
C ILE A 106 17.66 -14.13 -2.50
N LYS A 107 17.75 -14.46 -3.80
CA LYS A 107 18.57 -15.57 -4.32
C LYS A 107 20.06 -15.36 -4.05
N GLU A 108 20.55 -14.12 -4.09
CA GLU A 108 21.93 -13.80 -3.71
C GLU A 108 22.20 -14.02 -2.21
N GLY A 109 21.18 -13.95 -1.36
CA GLY A 109 21.23 -14.31 0.05
C GLY A 109 22.07 -13.40 0.96
N LYS A 110 22.68 -12.34 0.41
CA LYS A 110 23.51 -11.38 1.16
C LYS A 110 22.63 -10.39 1.94
N PRO A 111 22.92 -10.12 3.23
CA PRO A 111 22.19 -9.14 4.04
C PRO A 111 22.20 -7.73 3.42
N ILE A 112 21.15 -6.95 3.70
CA ILE A 112 21.08 -5.53 3.33
C ILE A 112 21.25 -4.73 4.62
N ASP A 113 22.40 -4.07 4.77
CA ASP A 113 22.70 -3.31 5.98
C ASP A 113 22.01 -1.95 6.00
N ILE A 114 21.85 -1.33 4.83
CA ILE A 114 21.23 -0.02 4.70
C ILE A 114 20.29 -0.06 3.49
N PHE A 115 19.01 0.23 3.70
CA PHE A 115 18.03 0.46 2.65
C PHE A 115 17.72 1.96 2.56
N ILE A 116 17.82 2.53 1.36
CA ILE A 116 17.50 3.94 1.08
C ILE A 116 16.39 3.98 0.03
N GLY A 117 15.19 4.33 0.44
CA GLY A 117 14.02 4.46 -0.41
C GLY A 117 13.84 5.89 -0.93
N SER A 118 14.07 6.11 -2.22
CA SER A 118 14.02 7.44 -2.86
C SER A 118 13.25 7.49 -4.17
N ALA A 119 12.84 6.35 -4.73
CA ALA A 119 12.03 6.33 -5.95
C ALA A 119 10.84 7.30 -5.81
N GLU A 120 10.71 8.25 -6.73
CA GLU A 120 9.59 9.18 -6.70
C GLU A 120 9.37 9.84 -8.05
N ILE A 121 8.14 10.30 -8.25
CA ILE A 121 7.73 11.25 -9.27
C ILE A 121 6.98 12.42 -8.61
N TYR A 122 7.04 13.58 -9.26
CA TYR A 122 6.37 14.80 -8.81
C TYR A 122 5.63 15.46 -9.98
N ASN A 123 4.41 15.94 -9.70
CA ASN A 123 3.60 16.75 -10.61
C ASN A 123 3.32 16.11 -11.99
N GLN A 124 3.28 14.78 -12.05
CA GLN A 124 2.95 14.04 -13.27
C GLN A 124 1.43 14.02 -13.50
N PRO A 125 0.98 13.97 -14.77
CA PRO A 125 -0.41 13.68 -15.09
C PRO A 125 -0.87 12.38 -14.39
N PRO A 126 -2.13 12.32 -13.91
CA PRO A 126 -2.69 11.09 -13.35
C PRO A 126 -2.78 10.02 -14.44
N GLU A 127 -2.23 8.84 -14.16
CA GLU A 127 -2.21 7.69 -15.06
C GLU A 127 -2.33 6.40 -14.24
N LEU A 128 -3.04 5.41 -14.77
CA LEU A 128 -3.09 4.07 -14.16
C LEU A 128 -1.89 3.28 -14.63
N THR A 129 -1.18 2.68 -13.68
CA THR A 129 -0.17 1.66 -13.97
C THR A 129 -0.82 0.38 -14.51
N GLU A 130 0.01 -0.55 -14.97
CA GLU A 130 -0.48 -1.91 -15.31
C GLU A 130 -1.19 -2.59 -14.13
N ASP A 131 -0.76 -2.26 -12.90
CA ASP A 131 -1.33 -2.74 -11.65
C ASP A 131 -2.66 -2.05 -11.27
N GLN A 132 -3.23 -1.23 -12.16
CA GLN A 132 -4.51 -0.53 -12.00
C GLN A 132 -4.57 0.41 -10.79
N VAL A 133 -3.44 1.07 -10.49
CA VAL A 133 -3.36 2.08 -9.45
C VAL A 133 -2.73 3.38 -9.98
N ASP A 134 -3.02 4.51 -9.34
CA ASP A 134 -2.41 5.80 -9.69
C ASP A 134 -0.86 5.72 -9.66
N ILE A 135 -0.24 6.19 -10.73
CA ILE A 135 1.21 6.14 -10.93
C ILE A 135 2.01 6.84 -9.82
N THR A 136 1.52 7.97 -9.29
CA THR A 136 2.19 8.69 -8.19
C THR A 136 2.11 7.89 -6.91
N PHE A 137 0.94 7.33 -6.60
CA PHE A 137 0.77 6.44 -5.44
C PHE A 137 1.67 5.19 -5.54
N GLN A 138 1.73 4.56 -6.72
CA GLN A 138 2.52 3.36 -6.89
C GLN A 138 4.02 3.63 -6.74
N ILE A 139 4.55 4.58 -7.51
CA ILE A 139 5.99 4.83 -7.53
C ILE A 139 6.45 5.38 -6.18
N ASN A 140 5.74 6.35 -5.59
CA ASN A 140 6.23 7.05 -4.40
C ASN A 140 5.98 6.31 -3.08
N TYR A 141 5.10 5.31 -3.07
CA TYR A 141 4.71 4.60 -1.85
C TYR A 141 4.64 3.08 -2.02
N LEU A 142 3.82 2.56 -2.94
CA LEU A 142 3.56 1.12 -3.04
C LEU A 142 4.84 0.34 -3.41
N SER A 143 5.69 0.94 -4.24
CA SER A 143 6.96 0.35 -4.66
C SER A 143 7.90 0.10 -3.47
N HIS A 144 8.04 1.09 -2.57
CA HIS A 144 8.86 1.00 -1.36
C HIS A 144 8.26 0.03 -0.35
N TYR A 145 6.94 0.08 -0.19
CA TYR A 145 6.20 -0.83 0.68
C TYR A 145 6.46 -2.29 0.27
N LEU A 146 6.28 -2.61 -1.02
CA LEU A 146 6.52 -3.94 -1.56
C LEU A 146 7.98 -4.38 -1.38
N ALA A 147 8.94 -3.51 -1.72
CA ALA A 147 10.36 -3.82 -1.57
C ALA A 147 10.73 -4.16 -0.12
N ILE A 148 10.20 -3.40 0.85
CA ILE A 148 10.45 -3.63 2.28
C ILE A 148 9.84 -4.94 2.75
N LEU A 149 8.61 -5.24 2.36
CA LEU A 149 7.98 -6.51 2.69
C LEU A 149 8.82 -7.70 2.18
N LYS A 150 9.20 -7.65 0.90
CA LYS A 150 9.95 -8.73 0.23
C LYS A 150 11.37 -8.90 0.77
N LEU A 151 12.06 -7.79 1.06
CA LEU A 151 13.46 -7.79 1.49
C LEU A 151 13.63 -7.78 3.02
N SER A 152 12.53 -7.81 3.78
CA SER A 152 12.51 -7.75 5.25
C SER A 152 13.48 -8.75 5.89
N GLN A 153 13.53 -9.98 5.40
CA GLN A 153 14.43 -11.02 5.92
C GLN A 153 15.91 -10.71 5.68
N LEU A 154 16.28 -10.13 4.54
CA LEU A 154 17.66 -9.71 4.27
C LEU A 154 18.07 -8.52 5.13
N ILE A 155 17.14 -7.60 5.40
CA ILE A 155 17.35 -6.43 6.26
C ILE A 155 17.52 -6.86 7.72
N LYS A 156 16.66 -7.77 8.22
CA LYS A 156 16.72 -8.31 9.59
C LYS A 156 18.01 -9.05 9.89
N ARG A 157 18.68 -9.63 8.88
CA ARG A 157 19.98 -10.30 9.03
C ARG A 157 21.15 -9.34 9.28
N SER A 158 20.97 -8.04 9.06
CA SER A 158 22.01 -7.05 9.36
C SER A 158 22.22 -6.92 10.88
N ARG A 159 23.49 -6.85 11.30
CA ARG A 159 23.85 -6.57 12.69
C ARG A 159 23.52 -5.14 13.12
N HIS A 160 23.43 -4.20 12.18
CA HIS A 160 23.15 -2.78 12.43
C HIS A 160 22.33 -2.20 11.28
N GLY A 161 21.14 -2.76 11.06
CA GLY A 161 20.29 -2.41 9.94
C GLY A 161 19.76 -0.97 10.00
N ARG A 162 19.75 -0.28 8.86
CA ARG A 162 19.15 1.04 8.69
C ARG A 162 18.16 1.01 7.53
N VAL A 163 16.92 1.41 7.77
CA VAL A 163 15.91 1.64 6.73
C VAL A 163 15.57 3.12 6.71
N ILE A 164 15.80 3.78 5.58
CA ILE A 164 15.65 5.22 5.45
C ILE A 164 14.75 5.50 4.26
N PHE A 165 13.63 6.17 4.49
CA PHE A 165 12.77 6.66 3.43
C PHE A 165 12.97 8.16 3.24
N ILE A 166 13.08 8.59 1.98
CA ILE A 166 13.16 10.00 1.61
C ILE A 166 11.74 10.51 1.33
N SER A 167 11.23 11.34 2.24
CA SER A 167 9.94 12.01 2.11
C SER A 167 10.13 13.50 1.80
N SER A 168 9.08 14.30 1.98
CA SER A 168 9.05 15.73 1.72
C SER A 168 8.11 16.40 2.71
N GLY A 169 8.42 17.62 3.17
CA GLY A 169 7.55 18.42 4.03
C GLY A 169 6.14 18.66 3.47
N CYS A 170 5.90 18.41 2.18
CA CYS A 170 4.57 18.41 1.57
C CYS A 170 3.57 17.47 2.25
N HIS A 171 4.01 16.40 2.95
CA HIS A 171 3.08 15.54 3.70
C HIS A 171 2.24 16.30 4.75
N LYS A 172 2.74 17.45 5.24
CA LYS A 172 2.04 18.30 6.21
C LYS A 172 0.89 19.10 5.60
N LEU A 173 0.79 19.16 4.27
CA LEU A 173 -0.29 19.84 3.55
C LEU A 173 -1.55 18.99 3.41
N VAL A 174 -1.54 17.77 3.96
CA VAL A 174 -2.66 16.85 3.92
C VAL A 174 -3.57 17.09 5.12
N ASP A 175 -4.70 17.76 4.88
CA ASP A 175 -5.68 18.07 5.93
C ASP A 175 -6.67 16.92 6.18
N ARG A 176 -6.92 16.08 5.16
CA ARG A 176 -7.85 14.94 5.23
C ARG A 176 -7.38 13.83 4.32
N VAL A 177 -7.35 12.60 4.81
CA VAL A 177 -7.11 11.40 4.00
C VAL A 177 -8.42 11.08 3.23
N PRO A 178 -8.49 11.25 1.89
CA PRO A 178 -9.71 11.01 1.12
C PRO A 178 -10.18 9.56 1.25
N LYS A 179 -11.50 9.36 1.38
CA LYS A 179 -12.11 8.02 1.50
C LYS A 179 -12.18 7.26 0.17
N LYS A 180 -12.13 7.96 -0.97
CA LYS A 180 -12.01 7.30 -2.27
C LYS A 180 -10.60 6.75 -2.41
N GLU A 181 -10.56 5.46 -2.73
CA GLU A 181 -9.38 4.65 -3.04
C GLU A 181 -8.24 5.47 -3.67
N PHE A 182 -7.15 5.66 -2.92
CA PHE A 182 -5.93 6.40 -3.31
C PHE A 182 -5.27 5.94 -4.60
N HIS A 183 -5.67 4.76 -5.06
CA HIS A 183 -5.22 4.15 -6.28
C HIS A 183 -6.06 4.53 -7.50
N GLN A 184 -7.12 5.33 -7.36
CA GLN A 184 -7.96 5.74 -8.48
C GLN A 184 -7.46 7.05 -9.11
N LEU A 185 -7.75 7.21 -10.41
CA LEU A 185 -7.48 8.45 -11.13
C LEU A 185 -8.29 9.63 -10.59
N TYR A 186 -7.66 10.80 -10.66
CA TYR A 186 -8.27 12.08 -10.34
C TYR A 186 -8.29 12.98 -11.58
N LYS A 187 -9.08 14.06 -11.53
CA LYS A 187 -9.11 15.04 -12.61
C LYS A 187 -7.74 15.68 -12.77
N ASP A 188 -7.23 15.71 -13.99
CA ASP A 188 -5.93 16.26 -14.26
C ASP A 188 -5.88 17.79 -14.04
N THR A 189 -5.40 18.21 -12.87
CA THR A 189 -5.17 19.61 -12.51
C THR A 189 -3.90 19.71 -11.66
N GLN A 190 -3.19 20.82 -11.75
CA GLN A 190 -1.94 21.02 -10.99
C GLN A 190 -2.16 20.90 -9.46
N GLU A 191 -3.30 21.37 -8.97
CA GLU A 191 -3.68 21.29 -7.55
C GLU A 191 -3.82 19.83 -7.11
N LEU A 192 -4.56 19.02 -7.87
CA LEU A 192 -4.76 17.61 -7.55
C LEU A 192 -3.48 16.79 -7.70
N ARG A 193 -2.61 17.09 -8.68
CA ARG A 193 -1.29 16.45 -8.79
C ARG A 193 -0.39 16.74 -7.58
N LYS A 194 -0.38 17.99 -7.10
CA LYS A 194 0.36 18.37 -5.88
C LYS A 194 -0.21 17.68 -4.64
N GLN A 195 -1.53 17.57 -4.55
CA GLN A 195 -2.20 16.83 -3.48
C GLN A 195 -1.83 15.34 -3.53
N ALA A 196 -1.88 14.68 -4.69
CA ALA A 196 -1.48 13.28 -4.85
C ALA A 196 -0.02 13.03 -4.40
N TYR A 197 0.88 13.94 -4.74
CA TYR A 197 2.26 13.90 -4.23
C TYR A 197 2.31 14.04 -2.70
N ALA A 198 1.63 15.04 -2.12
CA ALA A 198 1.57 15.24 -0.66
C ALA A 198 1.01 14.00 0.06
N TYR A 199 -0.03 13.37 -0.49
CA TYR A 199 -0.60 12.13 0.02
C TYR A 199 0.40 10.96 -0.04
N SER A 200 1.05 10.73 -1.18
CA SER A 200 2.03 9.63 -1.27
C SER A 200 3.17 9.79 -0.27
N LYS A 201 3.63 11.03 -0.03
CA LYS A 201 4.63 11.34 1.00
C LYS A 201 4.12 11.17 2.43
N LEU A 202 2.85 11.45 2.68
CA LEU A 202 2.21 11.11 3.95
C LEU A 202 2.13 9.60 4.16
N CYS A 203 1.70 8.82 3.16
CA CYS A 203 1.65 7.37 3.23
C CYS A 203 3.04 6.79 3.58
N LEU A 204 4.09 7.30 2.93
CA LEU A 204 5.47 6.87 3.21
C LEU A 204 5.91 7.18 4.66
N VAL A 205 5.55 8.35 5.17
CA VAL A 205 5.83 8.75 6.56
C VAL A 205 5.08 7.87 7.57
N LEU A 206 3.78 7.63 7.33
CA LEU A 206 2.95 6.76 8.18
C LEU A 206 3.44 5.31 8.16
N PHE A 207 3.86 4.82 7.00
CA PHE A 207 4.45 3.49 6.87
C PHE A 207 5.78 3.40 7.62
N ALA A 208 6.69 4.37 7.47
CA ALA A 208 7.93 4.41 8.23
C ALA A 208 7.68 4.44 9.75
N TRP A 209 6.69 5.23 10.19
CA TRP A 209 6.26 5.31 11.58
C TRP A 209 5.77 3.95 12.10
N LYS A 210 4.81 3.33 11.41
CA LYS A 210 4.26 2.02 11.81
C LYS A 210 5.34 0.94 11.79
N LEU A 211 6.18 0.90 10.74
CA LEU A 211 7.28 -0.05 10.63
C LEU A 211 8.28 0.11 11.79
N SER A 212 8.57 1.35 12.20
CA SER A 212 9.47 1.63 13.34
C SER A 212 8.92 1.17 14.69
N ASN A 213 7.60 1.05 14.82
CA ASN A 213 6.91 0.57 16.02
C ASN A 213 6.76 -0.96 16.01
N LEU A 214 6.62 -1.57 14.82
CA LEU A 214 6.56 -3.02 14.67
C LEU A 214 7.94 -3.70 14.83
N ILE A 215 9.02 -2.98 14.53
CA ILE A 215 10.38 -3.51 14.70
C ILE A 215 10.80 -3.36 16.16
N SER A 216 10.75 -4.46 16.90
CA SER A 216 11.26 -4.56 18.28
C SER A 216 12.77 -4.82 18.37
N SER A 217 13.47 -4.94 17.23
CA SER A 217 14.91 -5.23 17.21
C SER A 217 15.73 -3.99 17.57
N PRO A 218 16.59 -4.04 18.62
CA PRO A 218 17.43 -2.91 19.00
C PRO A 218 18.48 -2.57 17.94
N ASN A 219 18.74 -3.49 17.01
CA ASN A 219 19.79 -3.40 15.99
C ASN A 219 19.30 -2.87 14.64
N LEU A 220 17.99 -2.65 14.49
CA LEU A 220 17.38 -2.15 13.25
C LEU A 220 16.65 -0.84 13.53
N THR A 221 16.97 0.20 12.78
CA THR A 221 16.26 1.48 12.89
C THR A 221 15.58 1.83 11.58
N VAL A 222 14.36 2.33 11.69
CA VAL A 222 13.62 2.93 10.58
C VAL A 222 13.57 4.43 10.77
N SER A 223 13.82 5.17 9.70
CA SER A 223 13.83 6.63 9.70
C SER A 223 13.18 7.17 8.42
N CYS A 224 12.59 8.35 8.53
CA CYS A 224 12.05 9.08 7.39
C CYS A 224 12.64 10.49 7.40
N VAL A 225 13.21 10.91 6.27
CA VAL A 225 13.99 12.15 6.15
C VAL A 225 13.38 13.02 5.06
N ASP A 226 13.18 14.31 5.36
CA ASP A 226 12.91 15.34 4.37
C ASP A 226 14.22 16.06 4.04
N PRO A 227 14.73 15.99 2.80
CA PRO A 227 15.94 16.71 2.41
C PRO A 227 15.74 18.23 2.46
N GLY A 228 14.49 18.70 2.46
CA GLY A 228 14.12 20.10 2.32
C GLY A 228 14.21 20.57 0.88
N LYS A 229 14.01 21.87 0.65
CA LYS A 229 14.13 22.46 -0.69
C LYS A 229 15.60 22.65 -1.05
N PHE A 230 15.99 22.17 -2.22
CA PHE A 230 17.35 22.24 -2.75
C PHE A 230 17.37 22.65 -4.22
N SER A 231 18.53 23.03 -4.73
CA SER A 231 18.74 23.32 -6.14
C SER A 231 20.19 23.11 -6.56
N ASP A 232 20.40 22.61 -7.77
CA ASP A 232 21.71 22.52 -8.40
C ASP A 232 22.19 23.84 -8.99
N ASN A 233 21.27 24.81 -9.15
CA ASN A 233 21.62 26.14 -9.63
C ASN A 233 22.29 26.95 -8.51
N LEU A 234 23.56 27.31 -8.71
CA LEU A 234 24.37 28.10 -7.77
C LEU A 234 23.68 29.39 -7.31
N ILE A 235 22.91 30.05 -8.17
CA ILE A 235 22.18 31.27 -7.81
C ILE A 235 21.07 30.95 -6.80
N HIS A 236 20.37 29.84 -7.00
CA HIS A 236 19.28 29.43 -6.12
C HIS A 236 19.79 28.89 -4.79
N GLN A 237 21.02 28.33 -4.76
CA GLN A 237 21.70 27.88 -3.55
C GLN A 237 22.00 29.01 -2.56
N VAL A 238 21.85 30.29 -2.94
CA VAL A 238 21.89 31.42 -2.00
C VAL A 238 20.74 31.32 -0.99
N ILE A 239 19.59 30.77 -1.38
CA ILE A 239 18.39 30.66 -0.53
C ILE A 239 18.07 29.20 -0.20
N LEU A 240 18.27 28.30 -1.16
CA LEU A 240 18.01 26.86 -1.04
C LEU A 240 19.27 26.09 -0.63
N LYS A 241 19.09 24.82 -0.27
CA LYS A 241 20.20 23.90 -0.03
C LYS A 241 20.90 23.54 -1.34
N SER A 242 22.22 23.32 -1.29
CA SER A 242 22.91 22.52 -2.31
C SER A 242 22.54 21.03 -2.15
N PRO A 243 22.80 20.18 -3.15
CA PRO A 243 22.65 18.72 -3.01
C PRO A 243 23.44 18.14 -1.83
N SER A 244 24.67 18.62 -1.63
CA SER A 244 25.54 18.17 -0.54
C SER A 244 25.02 18.59 0.84
N GLU A 245 24.36 19.75 0.95
CA GLU A 245 23.64 20.18 2.15
C GLU A 245 22.35 19.36 2.36
N ALA A 246 21.66 18.99 1.28
CA ALA A 246 20.39 18.26 1.34
C ALA A 246 20.56 16.80 1.80
N ILE A 247 21.69 16.14 1.48
CA ILE A 247 21.95 14.76 1.92
C ILE A 247 22.32 14.63 3.41
N GLN A 248 22.59 15.75 4.12
CA GLN A 248 23.14 15.69 5.48
C GLN A 248 22.23 14.97 6.49
N GLY A 249 20.90 15.13 6.38
CA GLY A 249 19.95 14.40 7.21
C GLY A 249 19.95 12.90 6.93
N ILE A 250 20.16 12.52 5.66
CA ILE A 250 20.27 11.12 5.23
C ILE A 250 21.57 10.52 5.78
N LEU A 251 22.70 11.21 5.63
CA LEU A 251 23.99 10.78 6.18
C LEU A 251 23.96 10.63 7.70
N PHE A 252 23.27 11.52 8.41
CA PHE A 252 23.05 11.36 9.84
C PHE A 252 22.30 10.06 10.14
N ALA A 253 21.20 9.78 9.41
CA ALA A 253 20.42 8.55 9.61
C ALA A 253 21.22 7.28 9.30
N ILE A 254 22.16 7.35 8.35
CA ILE A 254 23.04 6.23 7.98
C ILE A 254 24.13 6.01 9.03
N LEU A 255 24.86 7.07 9.40
CA LEU A 255 26.14 6.94 10.10
C LEU A 255 26.02 7.08 11.63
N SER A 256 24.92 7.64 12.14
CA SER A 256 24.70 7.81 13.58
C SER A 256 24.60 6.47 14.31
N ASP A 257 25.25 6.38 15.47
CA ASP A 257 25.09 5.26 16.42
C ASP A 257 23.81 5.37 17.25
N LYS A 258 23.29 6.60 17.44
CA LYS A 258 22.02 6.85 18.14
C LYS A 258 20.85 6.69 17.17
N ARG A 259 19.73 6.16 17.67
CA ARG A 259 18.44 6.19 16.97
C ARG A 259 18.10 7.66 16.67
N PRO A 260 18.05 8.08 15.40
CA PRO A 260 17.81 9.48 15.06
C PRO A 260 16.40 9.89 15.51
N PRO A 261 16.23 11.01 16.23
CA PRO A 261 14.90 11.57 16.50
C PRO A 261 14.42 12.28 15.23
N PHE A 262 13.69 11.60 14.33
CA PHE A 262 13.20 12.25 13.11
C PHE A 262 11.78 11.85 12.72
N TYR A 263 11.00 12.88 12.36
CA TYR A 263 9.61 12.99 11.89
C TYR A 263 8.52 12.23 12.65
N ILE A 264 8.84 11.08 13.24
CA ILE A 264 7.93 10.18 13.93
C ILE A 264 7.44 10.77 15.26
N GLU A 265 8.21 11.66 15.90
CA GLU A 265 7.80 12.33 17.15
C GLU A 265 6.77 13.47 16.91
N ASP A 266 6.92 14.27 15.86
CA ASP A 266 5.99 15.37 15.51
C ASP A 266 4.68 14.91 14.85
N ILE A 267 4.58 13.65 14.41
CA ILE A 267 3.33 13.09 13.85
C ILE A 267 2.21 13.14 14.91
N LYS A 268 2.54 12.95 16.20
CA LYS A 268 1.54 13.02 17.28
C LYS A 268 0.92 14.41 17.41
N GLU A 269 1.69 15.48 17.14
CA GLU A 269 1.18 16.85 17.20
C GLU A 269 0.47 17.27 15.90
N SER A 270 0.98 16.83 14.75
CA SER A 270 0.44 17.18 13.43
C SER A 270 -0.83 16.39 13.07
N PHE A 271 -0.98 15.15 13.55
CA PHE A 271 -2.20 14.36 13.48
C PHE A 271 -2.85 14.29 14.86
N ASN A 272 -3.28 15.43 15.39
CA ASN A 272 -4.07 15.44 16.62
C ASN A 272 -5.50 14.95 16.31
N TYR A 273 -5.66 13.62 16.12
CA TYR A 273 -6.95 12.95 15.90
C TYR A 273 -7.97 13.34 16.98
N ASN A 274 -7.51 13.69 18.18
CA ASN A 274 -8.35 14.13 19.30
C ASN A 274 -9.05 15.48 19.07
N LYS A 275 -8.58 16.33 18.15
CA LYS A 275 -9.23 17.63 17.85
C LYS A 275 -10.57 17.47 17.11
N LEU A 276 -10.83 16.33 16.46
CA LEU A 276 -12.02 16.09 15.65
C LEU A 276 -13.12 15.30 16.37
N GLY A 277 -12.92 14.93 17.64
CA GLY A 277 -13.81 14.02 18.36
C GLY A 277 -13.61 12.55 17.96
N ILE A 278 -14.11 11.63 18.79
CA ILE A 278 -14.06 10.18 18.51
C ILE A 278 -14.94 9.90 17.29
N LYS A 279 -14.37 9.27 16.26
CA LYS A 279 -15.11 8.74 15.10
C LYS A 279 -15.30 7.24 15.22
N ALA A 280 -16.41 6.74 14.70
CA ALA A 280 -16.67 5.32 14.67
C ALA A 280 -15.65 4.58 13.78
N SER A 281 -15.08 3.50 14.31
CA SER A 281 -14.24 2.52 13.62
C SER A 281 -15.03 1.23 13.33
N GLU A 282 -14.38 0.29 12.65
CA GLU A 282 -14.87 -1.09 12.39
C GLU A 282 -15.28 -1.86 13.65
N LEU A 283 -14.78 -1.48 14.82
CA LEU A 283 -15.09 -2.12 16.11
C LEU A 283 -16.04 -1.28 16.96
N SER A 284 -16.59 -0.21 16.40
CA SER A 284 -17.44 0.71 17.13
C SER A 284 -18.90 0.30 17.06
N LYS A 285 -19.63 0.72 18.09
CA LYS A 285 -21.07 0.61 18.18
C LYS A 285 -21.70 1.99 18.32
N CYS A 286 -22.70 2.30 17.52
CA CYS A 286 -23.27 3.63 17.40
C CYS A 286 -24.73 3.64 17.86
N LEU A 287 -25.07 4.53 18.80
CA LEU A 287 -26.46 4.80 19.19
C LEU A 287 -27.01 5.90 18.30
N VAL A 288 -28.07 5.59 17.56
CA VAL A 288 -28.65 6.49 16.57
C VAL A 288 -30.15 6.68 16.79
N ASP A 289 -30.65 7.85 16.41
CA ASP A 289 -32.09 8.07 16.20
C ASP A 289 -32.34 8.26 14.71
N ILE A 290 -33.30 7.50 14.15
CA ILE A 290 -33.81 7.77 12.80
C ILE A 290 -35.00 8.72 12.95
N LEU A 291 -34.95 9.86 12.25
CA LEU A 291 -35.93 10.94 12.40
C LEU A 291 -36.93 10.99 11.24
N ASP A 292 -36.50 10.63 10.03
CA ASP A 292 -37.31 10.69 8.83
C ASP A 292 -36.76 9.73 7.77
N ILE A 293 -37.64 9.19 6.92
CA ILE A 293 -37.30 8.30 5.80
C ILE A 293 -38.20 8.67 4.62
N GLN A 294 -37.61 8.90 3.45
CA GLN A 294 -38.31 9.28 2.23
C GLN A 294 -37.81 8.45 1.04
N ASN A 295 -38.75 8.08 0.16
CA ASN A 295 -38.49 7.40 -1.13
C ASN A 295 -37.80 6.03 -1.02
N LEU A 296 -37.97 5.32 0.10
CA LEU A 296 -37.48 3.94 0.23
C LEU A 296 -38.52 2.93 -0.26
N ASP A 297 -38.35 2.43 -1.48
CA ASP A 297 -39.13 1.28 -1.98
C ASP A 297 -38.65 -0.01 -1.29
N ARG A 298 -39.42 -0.48 -0.31
CA ARG A 298 -39.07 -1.66 0.52
C ARG A 298 -39.19 -2.99 -0.20
N ILE A 299 -39.93 -3.06 -1.31
CA ILE A 299 -40.01 -4.27 -2.12
C ILE A 299 -38.68 -4.46 -2.85
N LYS A 300 -38.09 -3.36 -3.29
CA LYS A 300 -36.85 -3.35 -4.07
C LYS A 300 -35.58 -3.25 -3.23
N TYR A 301 -35.61 -2.46 -2.15
CA TYR A 301 -34.46 -2.17 -1.31
C TYR A 301 -34.71 -2.61 0.13
N LYS A 302 -34.02 -3.67 0.54
CA LYS A 302 -34.04 -4.16 1.92
C LYS A 302 -33.09 -3.31 2.79
N SER A 303 -33.48 -3.09 4.03
CA SER A 303 -32.66 -2.50 5.09
C SER A 303 -33.09 -3.08 6.43
N ASN A 304 -32.13 -3.31 7.32
CA ASN A 304 -32.39 -3.70 8.71
C ASN A 304 -32.33 -2.51 9.66
N TYR A 305 -31.72 -1.39 9.24
CA TYR A 305 -31.58 -0.18 10.08
C TYR A 305 -32.64 0.87 9.76
N ILE A 306 -32.90 1.12 8.48
CA ILE A 306 -33.78 2.18 7.98
C ILE A 306 -35.20 1.61 7.78
N LEU A 307 -35.95 1.56 8.88
CA LEU A 307 -37.33 1.06 8.95
C LEU A 307 -38.23 2.11 9.62
N GLU A 308 -39.48 2.26 9.18
CA GLU A 308 -40.42 3.23 9.81
C GLU A 308 -40.65 2.94 11.29
N GLU A 309 -40.61 1.68 11.71
CA GLU A 309 -40.73 1.29 13.12
C GLU A 309 -39.56 1.78 13.99
N ASN A 310 -38.41 2.09 13.38
CA ASN A 310 -37.26 2.67 14.06
C ASN A 310 -37.34 4.20 14.13
N ILE A 311 -38.31 4.86 13.47
CA ILE A 311 -38.45 6.32 13.52
C ILE A 311 -38.84 6.74 14.94
N GLY A 312 -38.04 7.64 15.53
CA GLY A 312 -38.23 8.14 16.88
C GLY A 312 -37.77 7.19 17.99
N ASN A 313 -37.24 6.01 17.64
CA ASN A 313 -36.68 5.04 18.59
C ASN A 313 -35.15 5.04 18.54
N GLU A 314 -34.53 4.79 19.71
CA GLU A 314 -33.09 4.61 19.81
C GLU A 314 -32.69 3.25 19.24
N LEU A 315 -31.74 3.25 18.29
CA LEU A 315 -31.22 2.04 17.66
C LEU A 315 -29.71 1.93 17.87
N TRP A 316 -29.26 0.75 18.26
CA TRP A 316 -27.84 0.41 18.27
C TRP A 316 -27.43 -0.24 16.95
N ILE A 317 -26.44 0.35 16.29
CA ILE A 317 -25.83 -0.18 15.06
C ILE A 317 -24.38 -0.55 15.37
N ASN A 318 -24.02 -1.83 15.23
CA ASN A 318 -22.62 -2.24 15.23
C ASN A 318 -22.06 -1.98 13.84
N ILE A 319 -20.92 -1.32 13.75
CA ILE A 319 -20.24 -1.13 12.46
C ILE A 319 -19.70 -2.49 11.98
N GLY A 320 -20.01 -2.86 10.75
CA GLY A 320 -19.60 -4.13 10.15
C GLY A 320 -20.68 -5.22 10.11
N ASP A 321 -21.87 -4.97 10.65
CA ASP A 321 -22.97 -5.95 10.70
C ASP A 321 -23.88 -5.89 9.46
N ALA A 322 -23.74 -4.86 8.62
CA ALA A 322 -24.61 -4.63 7.49
C ALA A 322 -24.58 -5.78 6.48
N VAL A 323 -25.78 -6.27 6.15
CA VAL A 323 -26.00 -7.34 5.15
C VAL A 323 -26.89 -6.92 3.99
N THR A 324 -27.16 -5.61 3.87
CA THR A 324 -27.87 -5.02 2.75
C THR A 324 -27.10 -3.81 2.22
N PRO A 325 -27.27 -3.45 0.93
CA PRO A 325 -26.61 -2.26 0.36
C PRO A 325 -26.92 -0.97 1.11
N ILE A 326 -28.18 -0.77 1.54
CA ILE A 326 -28.60 0.44 2.28
C ILE A 326 -27.88 0.50 3.62
N ASP A 327 -27.89 -0.60 4.37
CA ASP A 327 -27.23 -0.68 5.67
C ASP A 327 -25.71 -0.45 5.57
N CYS A 328 -25.06 -0.94 4.50
CA CYS A 328 -23.64 -0.69 4.26
C CYS A 328 -23.36 0.83 4.10
N TYR A 329 -24.24 1.56 3.42
CA TYR A 329 -24.11 3.01 3.30
C TYR A 329 -24.43 3.74 4.62
N VAL A 330 -25.39 3.24 5.41
CA VAL A 330 -25.70 3.78 6.74
C VAL A 330 -24.47 3.72 7.65
N GLU A 331 -23.81 2.57 7.73
CA GLU A 331 -22.56 2.44 8.50
C GLU A 331 -21.47 3.40 7.98
N GLU A 332 -21.36 3.58 6.67
CA GLU A 332 -20.41 4.50 6.08
C GLU A 332 -20.72 5.96 6.45
N PHE A 333 -22.00 6.36 6.50
CA PHE A 333 -22.39 7.67 7.02
C PHE A 333 -21.99 7.81 8.50
N LEU A 334 -22.24 6.81 9.33
CA LEU A 334 -21.88 6.84 10.76
C LEU A 334 -20.39 6.99 10.99
N LYS A 335 -19.54 6.36 10.17
CA LYS A 335 -18.07 6.57 10.21
C LYS A 335 -17.65 8.00 9.87
N ASN A 336 -18.52 8.80 9.25
CA ASN A 336 -18.24 10.19 8.90
C ASN A 336 -18.81 11.21 9.88
N MET A 337 -19.88 10.85 10.59
CA MET A 337 -20.59 11.73 11.52
C MET A 337 -19.81 11.98 12.81
N LEU A 338 -20.13 13.09 13.47
CA LEU A 338 -19.71 13.43 14.82
C LEU A 338 -20.80 13.10 15.84
N THR A 339 -20.40 12.91 17.10
CA THR A 339 -21.37 12.71 18.18
C THR A 339 -22.27 13.96 18.32
N ASN A 340 -23.57 13.74 18.49
CA ASN A 340 -24.67 14.70 18.45
C ASN A 340 -24.96 15.35 17.09
N GLU A 341 -24.26 14.95 16.02
CA GLU A 341 -24.57 15.40 14.66
C GLU A 341 -25.94 14.84 14.22
N THR A 342 -26.74 15.70 13.60
CA THR A 342 -27.96 15.30 12.89
C THR A 342 -27.76 15.60 11.42
N SER A 343 -27.84 14.56 10.58
CA SER A 343 -27.51 14.65 9.16
C SER A 343 -28.61 14.07 8.31
N LYS A 344 -28.91 14.78 7.22
CA LYS A 344 -29.78 14.28 6.15
C LYS A 344 -28.93 13.56 5.11
N CYS A 345 -29.16 12.27 4.99
CA CYS A 345 -28.40 11.35 4.15
C CYS A 345 -29.15 11.10 2.84
N TYR A 346 -28.39 10.92 1.75
CA TYR A 346 -28.92 10.68 0.41
C TYR A 346 -28.18 9.49 -0.23
N ILE A 347 -28.93 8.54 -0.79
CA ILE A 347 -28.41 7.40 -1.55
C ILE A 347 -29.04 7.44 -2.93
N ASP A 348 -28.23 7.72 -3.94
CA ASP A 348 -28.67 7.70 -5.33
C ASP A 348 -28.70 6.27 -5.87
N THR A 349 -29.84 5.89 -6.45
CA THR A 349 -30.03 4.57 -7.04
C THR A 349 -30.05 4.67 -8.57
N LYS A 350 -29.51 3.65 -9.25
CA LYS A 350 -29.48 3.62 -10.73
C LYS A 350 -30.88 3.58 -11.38
N SER A 351 -31.94 3.24 -10.63
CA SER A 351 -33.23 2.86 -11.22
C SER A 351 -34.47 3.33 -10.46
N SER A 352 -34.33 4.08 -9.36
CA SER A 352 -35.47 4.48 -8.50
C SER A 352 -35.35 5.90 -7.91
N GLY A 353 -34.43 6.73 -8.42
CA GLY A 353 -34.18 8.06 -7.85
C GLY A 353 -33.36 8.01 -6.56
N THR A 354 -33.54 9.01 -5.71
CA THR A 354 -32.75 9.23 -4.49
C THR A 354 -33.54 8.83 -3.24
N ILE A 355 -33.01 7.85 -2.51
CA ILE A 355 -33.49 7.51 -1.16
C ILE A 355 -32.91 8.55 -0.21
N SER A 356 -33.71 9.09 0.71
CA SER A 356 -33.18 9.99 1.74
C SER A 356 -33.74 9.66 3.11
N PHE A 357 -32.93 9.89 4.14
CA PHE A 357 -33.33 9.71 5.53
C PHE A 357 -32.54 10.66 6.41
N THR A 358 -33.12 11.05 7.54
CA THR A 358 -32.44 11.90 8.53
C THR A 358 -32.10 11.06 9.74
N MET A 359 -30.85 11.08 10.16
CA MET A 359 -30.40 10.39 11.37
C MET A 359 -29.64 11.33 12.30
N ARG A 360 -29.71 11.05 13.60
CA ARG A 360 -28.87 11.67 14.63
C ARG A 360 -27.94 10.62 15.23
N LEU A 361 -26.64 10.89 15.28
CA LEU A 361 -25.68 10.07 16.00
C LEU A 361 -25.58 10.56 17.44
N LYS A 362 -26.09 9.81 18.42
CA LYS A 362 -26.10 10.23 19.83
C LYS A 362 -24.83 9.86 20.58
N ARG A 363 -24.31 8.66 20.33
CA ARG A 363 -23.18 8.09 21.07
C ARG A 363 -22.38 7.13 20.21
N ILE A 364 -21.07 7.12 20.41
CA ILE A 364 -20.16 6.12 19.88
C ILE A 364 -19.54 5.38 21.06
N GLU A 365 -19.72 4.06 21.11
CA GLU A 365 -18.91 3.16 21.92
C GLU A 365 -17.72 2.72 21.07
N PHE A 366 -16.57 3.33 21.31
CA PHE A 366 -15.36 3.10 20.54
C PHE A 366 -14.64 1.84 21.03
N GLY A 367 -14.61 0.80 20.20
CA GLY A 367 -13.94 -0.48 20.48
C GLY A 367 -12.44 -0.50 20.16
N GLY A 368 -11.82 0.65 19.87
CA GLY A 368 -10.43 0.72 19.41
C GLY A 368 -10.29 0.59 17.90
N TYR A 369 -9.05 0.56 17.44
CA TYR A 369 -8.74 0.24 16.05
C TYR A 369 -8.37 -1.24 15.91
N TYR A 370 -8.72 -1.84 14.76
CA TYR A 370 -8.44 -3.25 14.49
C TYR A 370 -6.92 -3.57 14.59
N PHE A 371 -6.05 -2.66 14.16
CA PHE A 371 -4.58 -2.85 14.23
C PHE A 371 -3.98 -2.76 15.64
N GLU A 372 -4.79 -2.47 16.66
CA GLU A 372 -4.41 -2.46 18.08
C GLU A 372 -4.92 -3.71 18.81
N GLN A 373 -5.73 -4.54 18.15
CA GLN A 373 -6.36 -5.69 18.77
C GLN A 373 -5.45 -6.90 18.83
N LYS A 374 -5.78 -7.83 19.73
CA LYS A 374 -5.14 -9.14 19.85
C LYS A 374 -5.47 -10.05 18.66
N ALA A 375 -4.68 -11.10 18.49
CA ALA A 375 -4.83 -12.09 17.43
C ALA A 375 -6.24 -12.68 17.36
N SER A 376 -6.76 -13.11 18.52
CA SER A 376 -8.09 -13.72 18.63
C SER A 376 -9.20 -12.79 18.19
N THR A 377 -9.16 -11.52 18.60
CA THR A 377 -10.13 -10.50 18.19
C THR A 377 -10.08 -10.26 16.68
N MET A 378 -8.88 -10.17 16.10
CA MET A 378 -8.72 -9.99 14.65
C MET A 378 -9.20 -11.19 13.84
N TYR A 379 -8.96 -12.40 14.35
CA TYR A 379 -9.45 -13.64 13.75
C TYR A 379 -10.97 -13.70 13.75
N GLU A 380 -11.62 -13.39 14.88
CA GLU A 380 -13.08 -13.37 14.97
C GLU A 380 -13.71 -12.26 14.12
N LEU A 381 -13.08 -11.08 14.05
CA LEU A 381 -13.53 -10.01 13.14
C LEU A 381 -13.46 -10.44 11.68
N ALA A 382 -12.38 -11.12 11.27
CA ALA A 382 -12.26 -11.65 9.92
C ALA A 382 -13.33 -12.71 9.60
N LYS A 383 -13.63 -13.62 10.56
CA LYS A 383 -14.71 -14.59 10.42
C LYS A 383 -16.06 -13.92 10.27
N HIS A 384 -16.35 -12.94 11.10
CA HIS A 384 -17.57 -12.16 11.04
C HIS A 384 -17.77 -11.52 9.65
N TYR A 385 -16.74 -10.83 9.13
CA TYR A 385 -16.80 -10.24 7.79
C TYR A 385 -16.94 -11.28 6.68
N LYS A 386 -16.25 -12.41 6.77
CA LYS A 386 -16.42 -13.52 5.83
C LYS A 386 -17.87 -14.00 5.84
N ASP A 387 -18.48 -14.17 7.01
CA ASP A 387 -19.86 -14.68 7.12
C ASP A 387 -20.89 -13.69 6.56
N ASN A 388 -20.70 -12.38 6.79
CA ASN A 388 -21.53 -11.35 6.15
C ASN A 388 -21.36 -11.34 4.63
N GLY A 389 -20.13 -11.50 4.13
CA GLY A 389 -19.86 -11.68 2.71
C GLY A 389 -20.61 -12.88 2.13
N VAL A 390 -20.64 -14.02 2.83
CA VAL A 390 -21.40 -15.22 2.40
C VAL A 390 -22.90 -14.95 2.33
N LYS A 391 -23.48 -14.28 3.34
CA LYS A 391 -24.90 -13.90 3.36
C LYS A 391 -25.26 -13.03 2.14
N MET A 392 -24.37 -12.10 1.77
CA MET A 392 -24.60 -11.17 0.66
C MET A 392 -24.25 -11.72 -0.72
N PHE A 393 -23.45 -12.79 -0.83
CA PHE A 393 -22.87 -13.21 -2.11
C PHE A 393 -23.91 -13.49 -3.20
N LYS A 394 -25.05 -14.08 -2.82
CA LYS A 394 -26.11 -14.46 -3.76
C LYS A 394 -26.79 -13.23 -4.37
N ASP A 395 -27.20 -12.29 -3.52
CA ASP A 395 -28.07 -11.17 -3.90
C ASP A 395 -27.27 -9.90 -4.22
N TYR A 396 -26.12 -9.70 -3.55
CA TYR A 396 -25.30 -8.48 -3.58
C TYR A 396 -23.80 -8.80 -3.73
N PRO A 397 -23.38 -9.45 -4.83
CA PRO A 397 -21.99 -9.94 -4.99
C PRO A 397 -20.92 -8.86 -4.90
N LEU A 398 -21.22 -7.60 -5.27
CA LEU A 398 -20.28 -6.49 -5.13
C LEU A 398 -20.03 -6.13 -3.66
N PHE A 399 -21.08 -6.09 -2.84
CA PHE A 399 -20.94 -5.82 -1.40
C PHE A 399 -20.30 -7.00 -0.68
N ALA A 400 -20.65 -8.23 -1.08
CA ALA A 400 -19.99 -9.44 -0.60
C ALA A 400 -18.48 -9.40 -0.86
N HIS A 401 -18.07 -8.97 -2.06
CA HIS A 401 -16.66 -8.81 -2.41
C HIS A 401 -15.94 -7.86 -1.44
N ASN A 402 -16.54 -6.71 -1.12
CA ASN A 402 -15.98 -5.76 -0.16
C ASN A 402 -15.80 -6.39 1.23
N TYR A 403 -16.78 -7.15 1.70
CA TYR A 403 -16.69 -7.85 2.99
C TYR A 403 -15.61 -8.92 3.03
N PHE A 404 -15.46 -9.70 1.95
CA PHE A 404 -14.35 -10.64 1.87
C PHE A 404 -12.99 -9.94 1.84
N ASN A 405 -12.88 -8.78 1.18
CA ASN A 405 -11.67 -7.97 1.20
C ASN A 405 -11.37 -7.39 2.59
N LEU A 406 -12.39 -6.95 3.34
CA LEU A 406 -12.24 -6.55 4.74
C LEU A 406 -11.78 -7.71 5.63
N ALA A 407 -12.33 -8.91 5.43
CA ALA A 407 -11.91 -10.11 6.13
C ALA A 407 -10.42 -10.45 5.85
N ALA A 408 -10.01 -10.44 4.58
CA ALA A 408 -8.62 -10.66 4.19
C ALA A 408 -7.70 -9.59 4.80
N LYS A 409 -8.12 -8.32 4.75
CA LYS A 409 -7.37 -7.19 5.33
C LYS A 409 -7.15 -7.37 6.83
N CYS A 410 -8.13 -7.86 7.56
CA CYS A 410 -7.99 -8.12 9.00
C CYS A 410 -6.83 -9.10 9.28
N LEU A 411 -6.76 -10.19 8.52
CA LEU A 411 -5.72 -11.20 8.68
C LEU A 411 -4.35 -10.71 8.20
N LEU A 412 -4.30 -10.06 7.04
CA LEU A 412 -3.06 -9.56 6.44
C LEU A 412 -2.43 -8.39 7.22
N SER A 413 -3.24 -7.63 7.96
CA SER A 413 -2.76 -6.48 8.74
C SER A 413 -2.25 -6.86 10.13
N PHE A 414 -2.54 -8.07 10.62
CA PHE A 414 -2.25 -8.44 12.01
C PHE A 414 -0.75 -8.60 12.24
N HIS A 415 -0.05 -9.42 11.46
CA HIS A 415 1.42 -9.49 11.39
C HIS A 415 1.85 -10.18 10.08
N ALA A 416 3.13 -10.10 9.70
CA ALA A 416 3.67 -10.99 8.68
C ALA A 416 3.42 -12.43 9.16
N PHE A 417 2.60 -13.19 8.44
CA PHE A 417 2.20 -14.55 8.82
C PHE A 417 3.38 -15.44 9.22
N ASP A 418 4.57 -15.16 8.68
CA ASP A 418 5.80 -15.87 8.99
C ASP A 418 6.30 -15.73 10.43
N ASP A 419 5.98 -14.62 11.11
CA ASP A 419 6.39 -14.34 12.49
C ASP A 419 5.19 -14.34 13.47
N ILE A 420 4.04 -14.91 13.07
CA ILE A 420 2.80 -14.83 13.88
C ILE A 420 2.88 -15.69 15.15
N GLU A 421 3.72 -16.72 15.18
CA GLU A 421 3.85 -17.67 16.31
C GLU A 421 4.25 -16.97 17.61
N ASP A 422 5.14 -15.96 17.55
CA ASP A 422 5.56 -15.18 18.71
C ASP A 422 4.43 -14.32 19.31
N VAL A 423 3.40 -14.02 18.50
CA VAL A 423 2.26 -13.16 18.86
C VAL A 423 1.07 -14.00 19.33
N LEU A 424 1.01 -15.27 18.96
CA LEU A 424 -0.08 -16.19 19.32
C LEU A 424 0.06 -16.78 20.73
N ASN A 425 1.12 -16.44 21.47
CA ASN A 425 1.39 -16.92 22.83
C ASN A 425 0.22 -16.72 23.83
N ASP A 426 -0.69 -15.78 23.55
CA ASP A 426 -1.85 -15.45 24.37
C ASP A 426 -3.17 -16.15 23.92
N CYS A 427 -3.14 -17.08 22.95
CA CYS A 427 -4.35 -17.77 22.48
C CYS A 427 -4.11 -19.18 21.94
N GLU A 428 -5.17 -19.99 21.84
CA GLU A 428 -5.12 -21.36 21.30
C GLU A 428 -4.95 -21.43 19.77
N LEU A 429 -5.03 -20.28 19.08
CA LEU A 429 -4.92 -20.20 17.63
C LEU A 429 -3.48 -20.41 17.16
N LYS A 430 -3.32 -21.07 16.02
CA LYS A 430 -2.04 -21.34 15.37
C LYS A 430 -1.96 -20.59 14.04
N LYS A 431 -0.74 -20.40 13.52
CA LYS A 431 -0.49 -19.85 12.18
C LYS A 431 -1.38 -20.49 11.11
N LYS A 432 -1.50 -21.82 11.17
CA LYS A 432 -2.31 -22.63 10.26
C LYS A 432 -3.79 -22.22 10.24
N ASP A 433 -4.37 -21.83 11.38
CA ASP A 433 -5.79 -21.44 11.45
C ASP A 433 -6.04 -20.14 10.67
N PHE A 434 -5.10 -19.18 10.76
CA PHE A 434 -5.17 -17.94 10.00
C PHE A 434 -4.96 -18.20 8.50
N GLU A 435 -4.02 -19.08 8.13
CA GLU A 435 -3.76 -19.44 6.73
C GLU A 435 -4.97 -20.12 6.10
N GLU A 436 -5.58 -21.09 6.79
CA GLU A 436 -6.78 -21.79 6.32
C GLU A 436 -7.97 -20.82 6.14
N LEU A 437 -8.17 -19.89 7.08
CA LEU A 437 -9.20 -18.88 6.98
C LEU A 437 -8.94 -17.91 5.80
N LEU A 438 -7.70 -17.45 5.63
CA LEU A 438 -7.32 -16.57 4.52
C LEU A 438 -7.52 -17.25 3.17
N GLN A 439 -7.15 -18.53 3.04
CA GLN A 439 -7.38 -19.31 1.82
C GLN A 439 -8.89 -19.47 1.51
N ASN A 440 -9.72 -19.68 2.54
CA ASN A 440 -11.17 -19.70 2.38
C ASN A 440 -11.69 -18.36 1.85
N ILE A 441 -11.22 -17.25 2.43
CA ILE A 441 -11.58 -15.90 2.02
C ILE A 441 -11.13 -15.62 0.58
N TYR A 442 -9.88 -15.95 0.21
CA TYR A 442 -9.37 -15.82 -1.15
C TYR A 442 -10.22 -16.59 -2.16
N SER A 443 -10.61 -17.81 -1.82
CA SER A 443 -11.54 -18.58 -2.65
C SER A 443 -12.86 -17.81 -2.88
N ASN A 444 -13.44 -17.23 -1.82
CA ASN A 444 -14.69 -16.45 -1.92
C ASN A 444 -14.51 -15.14 -2.71
N ILE A 445 -13.38 -14.45 -2.57
CA ILE A 445 -13.01 -13.29 -3.39
C ILE A 445 -12.98 -13.70 -4.86
N SER A 446 -12.31 -14.81 -5.20
CA SER A 446 -12.27 -15.31 -6.58
C SER A 446 -13.66 -15.59 -7.16
N ALA A 447 -14.60 -16.07 -6.35
CA ALA A 447 -16.00 -16.26 -6.77
C ALA A 447 -16.67 -14.93 -7.16
N CYS A 448 -16.37 -13.85 -6.42
CA CYS A 448 -16.87 -12.51 -6.73
C CYS A 448 -16.20 -11.93 -7.98
N LEU A 449 -14.90 -12.18 -8.16
CA LEU A 449 -14.13 -11.73 -9.32
C LEU A 449 -14.61 -12.39 -10.62
N ILE A 450 -14.99 -13.68 -10.59
CA ILE A 450 -15.62 -14.35 -11.75
C ILE A 450 -16.90 -13.60 -12.17
N LYS A 451 -17.78 -13.25 -11.23
CA LYS A 451 -18.99 -12.47 -11.51
C LYS A 451 -18.71 -11.08 -12.08
N GLN A 452 -17.49 -10.56 -11.87
CA GLN A 452 -17.03 -9.27 -12.37
C GLN A 452 -16.17 -9.38 -13.63
N ASN A 453 -15.93 -10.59 -14.16
CA ASN A 453 -15.02 -10.87 -15.28
C ASN A 453 -13.57 -10.39 -15.05
N ARG A 454 -13.09 -10.40 -13.79
CA ARG A 454 -11.74 -9.96 -13.41
C ARG A 454 -10.81 -11.17 -13.23
N TYR A 455 -10.43 -11.81 -14.33
CA TYR A 455 -9.78 -13.13 -14.30
C TYR A 455 -8.29 -13.10 -13.91
N ASP A 456 -7.53 -12.09 -14.31
CA ASP A 456 -6.10 -11.99 -13.96
C ASP A 456 -5.87 -11.93 -12.44
N GLU A 457 -6.72 -11.21 -11.73
CA GLU A 457 -6.66 -11.11 -10.26
C GLU A 457 -6.95 -12.45 -9.57
N ILE A 458 -7.76 -13.32 -10.17
CA ILE A 458 -8.01 -14.67 -9.64
C ILE A 458 -6.72 -15.50 -9.70
N ILE A 459 -5.96 -15.38 -10.80
CA ILE A 459 -4.69 -16.09 -10.96
C ILE A 459 -3.70 -15.67 -9.87
N THR A 460 -3.61 -14.37 -9.59
CA THR A 460 -2.74 -13.83 -8.52
C THR A 460 -3.21 -14.28 -7.14
N ILE A 461 -4.50 -14.14 -6.82
CA ILE A 461 -5.04 -14.47 -5.48
C ILE A 461 -4.97 -15.97 -5.18
N LEU A 462 -5.15 -16.82 -6.19
CA LEU A 462 -5.10 -18.29 -6.03
C LEU A 462 -3.72 -18.88 -6.32
N ASP A 463 -2.67 -18.09 -6.46
CA ASP A 463 -1.31 -18.59 -6.73
C ASP A 463 -0.80 -19.53 -5.62
N TYR A 464 -1.24 -19.31 -4.38
CA TYR A 464 -0.91 -20.19 -3.25
C TYR A 464 -1.29 -21.66 -3.52
N THR A 465 -2.34 -21.90 -4.33
CA THR A 465 -2.80 -23.25 -4.63
C THR A 465 -1.73 -24.05 -5.36
N LYS A 466 -0.79 -23.42 -6.09
CA LYS A 466 0.30 -24.11 -6.80
C LYS A 466 1.25 -24.85 -5.86
N LYS A 467 1.41 -24.35 -4.63
CA LYS A 467 2.28 -24.94 -3.61
C LYS A 467 1.58 -26.00 -2.76
N GLN A 468 0.26 -26.14 -2.86
CA GLN A 468 -0.50 -27.11 -2.07
C GLN A 468 -0.41 -28.51 -2.67
N GLU A 469 -0.17 -29.52 -1.83
CA GLU A 469 -0.25 -30.92 -2.27
C GLU A 469 -1.68 -31.32 -2.65
N LYS A 470 -2.67 -30.86 -1.88
CA LYS A 470 -4.10 -31.17 -2.05
C LYS A 470 -4.96 -29.91 -2.05
N PRO A 471 -5.01 -29.17 -3.16
CA PRO A 471 -5.85 -27.97 -3.27
C PRO A 471 -7.34 -28.34 -3.31
N SER A 472 -8.21 -27.43 -2.87
CA SER A 472 -9.66 -27.65 -2.93
C SER A 472 -10.21 -27.62 -4.36
N ASP A 473 -11.19 -28.46 -4.67
CA ASP A 473 -11.92 -28.48 -5.95
C ASP A 473 -12.44 -27.09 -6.36
N LYS A 474 -12.97 -26.32 -5.41
CA LYS A 474 -13.50 -24.97 -5.66
C LYS A 474 -12.40 -24.01 -6.11
N ALA A 475 -11.23 -24.05 -5.47
CA ALA A 475 -10.11 -23.20 -5.85
C ALA A 475 -9.54 -23.61 -7.22
N ILE A 476 -9.46 -24.91 -7.49
CA ILE A 476 -9.00 -25.44 -8.78
C ILE A 476 -9.96 -25.08 -9.91
N PHE A 477 -11.27 -25.23 -9.69
CA PHE A 477 -12.29 -24.79 -10.64
C PHE A 477 -12.13 -23.31 -10.97
N ARG A 478 -12.07 -22.45 -9.94
CA ARG A 478 -11.95 -20.99 -10.11
C ARG A 478 -10.66 -20.59 -10.83
N LEU A 479 -9.53 -21.19 -10.48
CA LEU A 479 -8.24 -20.91 -11.12
C LEU A 479 -8.21 -21.40 -12.58
N ALA A 480 -8.72 -22.60 -12.86
CA ALA A 480 -8.81 -23.11 -14.22
C ALA A 480 -9.76 -22.30 -15.10
N THR A 481 -10.89 -21.83 -14.54
CA THR A 481 -11.79 -20.87 -15.21
C THR A 481 -11.05 -19.57 -15.53
N ALA A 482 -10.26 -19.04 -14.60
CA ALA A 482 -9.46 -17.84 -14.87
C ALA A 482 -8.48 -18.05 -16.04
N TYR A 483 -7.71 -19.15 -16.01
CA TYR A 483 -6.80 -19.47 -17.11
C TYR A 483 -7.50 -19.69 -18.45
N LEU A 484 -8.69 -20.29 -18.45
CA LEU A 484 -9.52 -20.42 -19.66
C LEU A 484 -9.83 -19.03 -20.25
N HIS A 485 -10.28 -18.09 -19.43
CA HIS A 485 -10.67 -16.75 -19.89
C HIS A 485 -9.48 -15.84 -20.23
N THR A 486 -8.28 -16.14 -19.72
CA THR A 486 -7.03 -15.48 -20.13
C THR A 486 -6.30 -16.21 -21.26
N ASN A 487 -6.95 -17.18 -21.94
CA ASN A 487 -6.38 -18.00 -23.03
C ASN A 487 -5.14 -18.83 -22.66
N ASN A 488 -4.90 -19.08 -21.37
CA ASN A 488 -3.79 -19.89 -20.85
C ASN A 488 -4.18 -21.37 -20.75
N TYR A 489 -4.56 -21.98 -21.88
CA TYR A 489 -5.18 -23.30 -21.91
C TYR A 489 -4.33 -24.43 -21.32
N ASP A 490 -3.01 -24.42 -21.55
CA ASP A 490 -2.11 -25.46 -21.04
C ASP A 490 -2.03 -25.43 -19.51
N GLU A 491 -1.98 -24.23 -18.91
CA GLU A 491 -2.01 -24.06 -17.46
C GLU A 491 -3.38 -24.41 -16.88
N ALA A 492 -4.47 -24.11 -17.60
CA ALA A 492 -5.81 -24.53 -17.20
C ALA A 492 -5.92 -26.07 -17.10
N LEU A 493 -5.42 -26.80 -18.11
CA LEU A 493 -5.41 -28.27 -18.12
C LEU A 493 -4.55 -28.84 -16.99
N LYS A 494 -3.32 -28.32 -16.80
CA LYS A 494 -2.44 -28.71 -15.69
C LYS A 494 -3.08 -28.46 -14.33
N THR A 495 -3.87 -27.40 -14.21
CA THR A 495 -4.54 -27.05 -12.96
C THR A 495 -5.64 -28.05 -12.61
N ILE A 496 -6.50 -28.41 -13.57
CA ILE A 496 -7.61 -29.35 -13.34
C ILE A 496 -7.13 -30.76 -12.98
N THR A 497 -6.02 -31.23 -13.56
CA THR A 497 -5.52 -32.59 -13.31
C THR A 497 -4.94 -32.79 -11.91
N ARG A 498 -4.83 -31.74 -11.10
CA ARG A 498 -4.33 -31.81 -9.71
C ARG A 498 -5.35 -32.36 -8.72
N VAL A 499 -6.62 -32.49 -9.14
CA VAL A 499 -7.71 -33.06 -8.34
C VAL A 499 -8.39 -34.17 -9.13
N ASP A 500 -9.21 -34.99 -8.46
CA ASP A 500 -10.06 -35.98 -9.14
C ASP A 500 -11.23 -35.31 -9.87
N TYR A 501 -10.93 -34.67 -11.00
CA TYR A 501 -11.90 -33.95 -11.79
C TYR A 501 -12.96 -34.88 -12.41
N LYS A 502 -12.69 -36.18 -12.56
CA LYS A 502 -13.63 -37.15 -13.15
C LYS A 502 -14.81 -37.42 -12.24
N GLY A 503 -14.61 -37.36 -10.92
CA GLY A 503 -15.67 -37.46 -9.93
C GLY A 503 -16.57 -36.22 -9.85
N ASN A 504 -16.19 -35.10 -10.46
CA ASN A 504 -16.87 -33.81 -10.33
C ASN A 504 -17.41 -33.32 -11.69
N LYS A 505 -18.73 -33.27 -11.85
CA LYS A 505 -19.40 -32.91 -13.12
C LYS A 505 -19.02 -31.50 -13.61
N GLU A 506 -18.85 -30.53 -12.71
CA GLU A 506 -18.50 -29.16 -13.09
C GLU A 506 -17.06 -29.09 -13.63
N LEU A 507 -16.13 -29.78 -12.97
CA LEU A 507 -14.74 -29.85 -13.42
C LEU A 507 -14.58 -30.65 -14.72
N MET A 508 -15.33 -31.73 -14.91
CA MET A 508 -15.36 -32.45 -16.19
C MET A 508 -15.88 -31.57 -17.33
N HIS A 509 -16.94 -30.80 -17.09
CA HIS A 509 -17.46 -29.89 -18.10
C HIS A 509 -16.42 -28.82 -18.46
N LEU A 510 -15.81 -28.19 -17.45
CA LEU A 510 -14.76 -27.20 -17.64
C LEU A 510 -13.55 -27.77 -18.40
N MET A 511 -13.13 -29.00 -18.08
CA MET A 511 -12.05 -29.72 -18.77
C MET A 511 -12.36 -29.87 -20.27
N ASN A 512 -13.57 -30.30 -20.62
CA ASN A 512 -13.98 -30.45 -22.01
C ASN A 512 -14.00 -29.11 -22.74
N THR A 513 -14.51 -28.05 -22.10
CA THR A 513 -14.51 -26.68 -22.66
C THR A 513 -13.09 -26.18 -22.93
N ILE A 514 -12.16 -26.39 -22.00
CA ILE A 514 -10.75 -25.99 -22.19
C ILE A 514 -10.13 -26.75 -23.36
N GLN A 515 -10.35 -28.07 -23.45
CA GLN A 515 -9.82 -28.88 -24.55
C GLN A 515 -10.36 -28.45 -25.91
N GLN A 516 -11.66 -28.16 -25.99
CA GLN A 516 -12.30 -27.65 -27.20
C GLN A 516 -11.68 -26.32 -27.63
N ASN A 517 -11.64 -25.32 -26.74
CA ASN A 517 -11.10 -24.00 -27.06
C ASN A 517 -9.61 -24.03 -27.44
N ARG A 518 -8.82 -24.90 -26.79
CA ARG A 518 -7.41 -25.11 -27.14
C ARG A 518 -7.23 -25.65 -28.56
N ASN A 519 -8.07 -26.59 -28.97
CA ASN A 519 -8.01 -27.17 -30.32
C ASN A 519 -8.45 -26.15 -31.37
N GLU A 520 -9.53 -25.41 -31.11
CA GLU A 520 -9.99 -24.32 -31.99
C GLU A 520 -8.94 -23.19 -32.13
N GLY A 521 -8.22 -22.86 -31.06
CA GLY A 521 -7.10 -21.91 -31.09
C GLY A 521 -5.95 -22.39 -31.97
N LYS A 522 -5.52 -23.65 -31.83
CA LYS A 522 -4.47 -24.25 -32.66
C LYS A 522 -4.82 -24.30 -34.15
N ASP A 523 -6.08 -24.56 -34.47
CA ASP A 523 -6.56 -24.58 -35.86
C ASP A 523 -6.51 -23.17 -36.48
N LYS A 524 -6.87 -22.13 -35.72
CA LYS A 524 -6.75 -20.72 -36.16
C LYS A 524 -5.29 -20.31 -36.37
N ASP A 525 -4.39 -20.65 -35.44
CA ASP A 525 -2.97 -20.32 -35.55
C ASP A 525 -2.32 -21.04 -36.75
N SER A 526 -2.68 -22.31 -36.99
CA SER A 526 -2.25 -23.09 -38.15
C SER A 526 -2.74 -22.50 -39.48
N GLN A 527 -3.99 -22.04 -39.53
CA GLN A 527 -4.53 -21.35 -40.70
C GLN A 527 -3.86 -19.99 -40.95
N MET A 528 -3.56 -19.24 -39.89
CA MET A 528 -2.89 -17.94 -39.98
C MET A 528 -1.43 -18.10 -40.40
N ALA A 529 -0.71 -19.08 -39.86
CA ALA A 529 0.65 -19.43 -40.27
C ALA A 529 0.72 -19.90 -41.74
N LYS A 530 -0.25 -20.70 -42.20
CA LYS A 530 -0.36 -21.07 -43.63
C LYS A 530 -0.61 -19.86 -44.53
N LYS A 531 -1.43 -18.89 -44.09
CA LYS A 531 -1.65 -17.64 -44.84
C LYS A 531 -0.39 -16.77 -44.90
N MET A 532 0.44 -16.74 -43.86
CA MET A 532 1.69 -15.97 -43.85
C MET A 532 2.84 -16.63 -44.62
N LEU A 533 2.83 -17.95 -44.77
CA LEU A 533 3.87 -18.69 -45.51
C LEU A 533 3.57 -18.85 -47.01
N PHE A 534 2.30 -18.76 -47.40
CA PHE A 534 1.83 -19.04 -48.76
C PHE A 534 0.98 -17.92 -49.40
N GLY A 535 0.89 -16.76 -48.77
CA GLY A 535 0.28 -15.54 -49.31
C GLY A 535 1.29 -14.40 -49.27
#